data_AF-A0A1A9UN44-F1
#
_entry.id   AF-A0A1A9UN44-F1
#
_cell.length_a   1.000
_cell.length_b   1.000
_cell.length_c   1.000
_cell.angle_alpha   90.00
_cell.angle_beta   90.00
_cell.angle_gamma   90.00
#
_symmetry.space_group_name_H-M   'P 1'
#
loop_
_entity.id
_entity.type
_entity.pdbx_description
1 polymer ?
#
loop_
_entity_poly.entity_id
_entity_poly.type
_entity_poly.pdbx_seq_one_letter_code
_entity_poly.pdbx_strand_id
1 'polypeptide(L)'
;MIAELPVENTGEVIVLLQYVGSKKPSVEPIAVEVSTGDKQLTWITQLQKYINNKTPTIVYACNEKLNGLIGLVNCLRKEPDGHLITGFFINDKSAPAFNINEPFYATQYALGLAVNVYQNGKWGSYRHLLLTLEDKIAPRKDHVYGNALQRGDLSSLRWIEGPFNPKICDIKIAYSSLNFRDIMLATGRLAVELFGDSRLDQNCVLGLEYSGIHTKTGRRIMSMVAKGGVG
;
A
#
# COMPACT_ATOMS: atom_id res chain seq x y z
N MET A 1 -16.68 16.41 20.57
CA MET A 1 -15.28 16.49 21.05
C MET A 1 -14.38 16.76 19.86
N ILE A 2 -13.34 17.58 20.04
CA ILE A 2 -12.37 17.93 19.00
C ILE A 2 -10.99 17.43 19.48
N ALA A 3 -10.32 16.62 18.68
CA ALA A 3 -8.92 16.25 18.89
C ALA A 3 -8.08 16.77 17.72
N GLU A 4 -6.97 17.44 18.02
CA GLU A 4 -6.07 18.01 17.01
C GLU A 4 -4.77 17.20 16.95
N LEU A 5 -4.34 16.86 15.74
CA LEU A 5 -3.13 16.10 15.46
C LEU A 5 -2.28 16.88 14.45
N PRO A 6 -1.22 17.59 14.89
CA PRO A 6 -0.35 18.32 13.98
C PRO A 6 0.44 17.35 13.09
N VAL A 7 0.61 17.69 11.82
CA VAL A 7 1.43 16.91 10.89
C VAL A 7 2.86 17.43 10.93
N GLU A 8 3.79 16.58 11.36
CA GLU A 8 5.20 16.94 11.54
C GLU A 8 5.77 17.59 10.28
N ASN A 9 6.49 18.70 10.46
CA ASN A 9 7.15 19.47 9.40
C ASN A 9 6.21 20.11 8.35
N THR A 10 4.94 20.30 8.69
CA THR A 10 3.99 21.05 7.86
C THR A 10 3.20 22.05 8.71
N GLY A 11 2.55 23.04 8.09
CA GLY A 11 1.57 23.92 8.76
C GLY A 11 0.18 23.28 8.90
N GLU A 12 0.03 22.00 8.57
CA GLU A 12 -1.24 21.31 8.51
C GLU A 12 -1.61 20.66 9.85
N VAL A 13 -2.89 20.71 10.20
CA VAL A 13 -3.44 20.08 11.41
C VAL A 13 -4.62 19.19 11.02
N ILE A 14 -4.57 17.93 11.44
CA ILE A 14 -5.69 17.01 11.30
C ILE A 14 -6.61 17.21 12.50
N VAL A 15 -7.86 17.62 12.22
CA VAL A 15 -8.89 17.78 13.24
C VAL A 15 -9.84 16.58 13.20
N LEU A 16 -9.95 15.88 14.33
CA LEU A 16 -10.91 14.78 14.52
C LEU A 16 -12.13 15.29 15.27
N LEU A 17 -13.26 15.27 14.59
CA LEU A 17 -14.55 15.67 15.14
C LEU A 17 -15.37 14.43 15.47
N GLN A 18 -15.73 14.28 16.74
CA GLN A 18 -16.71 13.28 17.14
C GLN A 18 -17.97 13.96 17.67
N TYR A 19 -19.11 13.61 17.08
CA TYR A 19 -20.40 13.88 17.67
C TYR A 19 -20.57 13.01 18.91
N VAL A 20 -20.62 13.65 20.07
CA VAL A 20 -20.89 12.97 21.35
C VAL A 20 -22.34 13.26 21.69
N GLY A 21 -23.22 12.27 21.47
CA GLY A 21 -24.61 12.37 21.92
C GLY A 21 -24.69 12.50 23.44
N SER A 22 -25.80 13.01 23.96
CA SER A 22 -25.99 13.29 25.39
C SER A 22 -26.07 12.04 26.30
N LYS A 23 -26.06 10.82 25.72
CA LYS A 23 -26.23 9.57 26.47
C LYS A 23 -24.86 8.98 26.82
N LYS A 24 -24.55 8.95 28.11
CA LYS A 24 -23.45 8.12 28.63
C LYS A 24 -23.85 6.63 28.54
N PRO A 25 -22.92 5.73 28.19
CA PRO A 25 -23.17 4.29 28.33
C PRO A 25 -23.55 3.99 29.78
N SER A 26 -24.62 3.23 30.00
CA SER A 26 -25.09 2.87 31.34
C SER A 26 -24.28 1.73 31.97
N VAL A 27 -23.37 1.11 31.21
CA VAL A 27 -22.61 -0.08 31.59
C VAL A 27 -21.13 0.20 31.40
N GLU A 28 -20.32 -0.18 32.38
CA GLU A 28 -18.87 -0.09 32.31
C GLU A 28 -18.31 -0.96 31.17
N PRO A 29 -17.28 -0.49 30.46
CA PRO A 29 -16.70 -1.26 29.37
C PRO A 29 -15.90 -2.46 29.89
N ILE A 30 -16.01 -3.58 29.17
CA ILE A 30 -15.23 -4.80 29.46
C ILE A 30 -13.99 -4.83 28.56
N ALA A 31 -12.83 -5.07 29.15
CA ALA A 31 -11.58 -5.22 28.42
C ALA A 31 -11.33 -6.69 28.01
N VAL A 32 -10.97 -6.91 26.75
CA VAL A 32 -10.61 -8.21 26.17
C VAL A 32 -9.21 -8.11 25.58
N GLU A 33 -8.30 -8.94 26.08
CA GLU A 33 -6.92 -9.01 25.59
C GLU A 33 -6.82 -9.89 24.34
N VAL A 34 -6.20 -9.37 23.30
CA VAL A 34 -5.81 -10.12 22.10
C VAL A 34 -4.34 -10.44 22.22
N SER A 35 -4.04 -11.64 22.72
CA SER A 35 -2.67 -12.14 22.83
C SER A 35 -2.37 -13.22 21.78
N THR A 36 -1.18 -13.18 21.19
CA THR A 36 -0.68 -14.25 20.30
C THR A 36 -0.25 -15.49 21.08
N GLY A 37 -0.07 -15.38 22.40
CA GLY A 37 0.19 -16.51 23.28
C GLY A 37 -1.02 -17.45 23.44
N ASP A 38 -2.24 -16.94 23.21
CA ASP A 38 -3.46 -17.74 23.23
C ASP A 38 -3.64 -18.52 21.91
N LYS A 39 -3.09 -19.73 21.87
CA LYS A 39 -3.20 -20.63 20.71
C LYS A 39 -4.61 -21.16 20.47
N GLN A 40 -5.50 -21.08 21.45
CA GLN A 40 -6.88 -21.55 21.34
C GLN A 40 -7.84 -20.42 20.94
N LEU A 41 -7.35 -19.18 20.87
CA LEU A 41 -8.13 -18.00 20.51
C LEU A 41 -9.38 -17.81 21.39
N THR A 42 -9.27 -18.13 22.68
CA THR A 42 -10.35 -18.03 23.66
C THR A 42 -10.94 -16.61 23.76
N TRP A 43 -10.11 -15.59 23.52
CA TRP A 43 -10.53 -14.19 23.46
C TRP A 43 -11.59 -13.93 22.37
N ILE A 44 -11.63 -14.72 21.28
CA ILE A 44 -12.66 -14.59 20.23
C ILE A 44 -14.03 -14.94 20.82
N THR A 45 -14.13 -16.06 21.53
CA THR A 45 -15.39 -16.51 22.13
C THR A 45 -15.88 -15.52 23.19
N GLN A 46 -14.96 -14.95 23.98
CA GLN A 46 -15.27 -13.87 24.92
C GLN A 46 -15.80 -12.63 24.20
N LEU A 47 -15.10 -12.18 23.16
CA LEU A 47 -15.47 -11.01 22.37
C LEU A 47 -16.86 -11.19 21.74
N GLN A 48 -17.14 -12.35 21.13
CA GLN A 48 -18.45 -12.67 20.57
C GLN A 48 -19.56 -12.59 21.61
N LYS A 49 -19.33 -13.12 22.82
CA LYS A 49 -20.29 -13.06 23.92
C LYS A 49 -20.63 -11.61 24.30
N TYR A 50 -19.62 -10.74 24.43
CA TYR A 50 -19.84 -9.35 24.84
C TYR A 50 -20.51 -8.50 23.74
N ILE A 51 -20.15 -8.75 22.47
CA ILE A 51 -20.82 -8.12 21.32
C ILE A 51 -22.30 -8.51 21.29
N ASN A 52 -22.62 -9.80 21.42
CA ASN A 52 -24.01 -10.29 21.41
C ASN A 52 -24.84 -9.71 22.56
N ASN A 53 -24.20 -9.48 23.71
CA ASN A 53 -24.83 -8.85 24.87
C ASN A 53 -24.89 -7.32 24.78
N LYS A 54 -24.45 -6.71 23.67
CA LYS A 54 -24.40 -5.25 23.47
C LYS A 54 -23.65 -4.53 24.59
N THR A 55 -22.61 -5.17 25.11
CA THR A 55 -21.79 -4.60 26.18
C THR A 55 -20.68 -3.75 25.56
N PRO A 56 -20.45 -2.50 26.00
CA PRO A 56 -19.28 -1.73 25.59
C PRO A 56 -18.01 -2.56 25.82
N THR A 57 -17.22 -2.74 24.77
CA THR A 57 -16.09 -3.66 24.80
C THR A 57 -14.83 -2.97 24.30
N ILE A 58 -13.78 -3.04 25.12
CA ILE A 58 -12.44 -2.56 24.77
C ILE A 58 -11.62 -3.78 24.36
N VAL A 59 -11.18 -3.81 23.11
CA VAL A 59 -10.30 -4.86 22.61
C VAL A 59 -8.90 -4.28 22.58
N TYR A 60 -7.97 -4.90 23.30
CA TYR A 60 -6.61 -4.37 23.41
C TYR A 60 -5.54 -5.42 23.11
N ALA A 61 -4.36 -4.95 22.75
CA ALA A 61 -3.18 -5.78 22.64
C ALA A 61 -1.93 -5.02 23.04
N CYS A 62 -1.02 -5.70 23.73
CA CYS A 62 0.19 -5.11 24.28
C CYS A 62 1.43 -5.84 23.78
N ASN A 63 2.30 -5.11 23.06
CA ASN A 63 3.61 -5.56 22.60
C ASN A 63 3.58 -6.85 21.77
N GLU A 64 2.50 -7.06 21.01
CA GLU A 64 2.28 -8.22 20.15
C GLU A 64 2.82 -7.98 18.74
N LYS A 65 3.84 -8.77 18.34
CA LYS A 65 4.52 -8.59 17.04
C LYS A 65 3.63 -8.92 15.84
N LEU A 66 2.81 -9.97 15.95
CA LEU A 66 1.92 -10.44 14.90
C LEU A 66 0.47 -10.17 15.30
N ASN A 67 0.01 -8.94 15.09
CA ASN A 67 -1.30 -8.53 15.56
C ASN A 67 -2.11 -7.79 14.49
N GLY A 68 -3.29 -8.33 14.19
CA GLY A 68 -4.28 -7.75 13.26
C GLY A 68 -5.38 -6.92 13.94
N LEU A 69 -5.22 -6.53 15.21
CA LEU A 69 -6.25 -5.87 16.04
C LEU A 69 -6.90 -4.68 15.34
N ILE A 70 -6.12 -3.82 14.70
CA ILE A 70 -6.65 -2.64 14.03
C ILE A 70 -7.54 -3.03 12.85
N GLY A 71 -7.16 -4.05 12.08
CA GLY A 71 -7.99 -4.62 11.02
C GLY A 71 -9.28 -5.22 11.58
N LEU A 72 -9.18 -5.98 12.67
CA LEU A 72 -10.33 -6.58 13.36
C LEU A 72 -11.31 -5.51 13.85
N VAL A 73 -10.83 -4.49 14.58
CA VAL A 73 -11.66 -3.40 15.09
C VAL A 73 -12.32 -2.64 13.94
N ASN A 74 -11.61 -2.39 12.85
CA ASN A 74 -12.19 -1.77 11.65
C ASN A 74 -13.34 -2.59 11.04
N CYS A 75 -13.26 -3.92 11.07
CA CYS A 75 -14.35 -4.80 10.65
C CYS A 75 -15.53 -4.73 11.63
N LEU A 76 -15.27 -4.94 12.93
CA LEU A 76 -16.32 -4.96 13.97
C LEU A 76 -17.09 -3.63 14.06
N ARG A 77 -16.42 -2.50 13.80
CA ARG A 77 -17.07 -1.19 13.81
C ARG A 77 -18.05 -0.96 12.65
N LYS A 78 -18.02 -1.81 11.62
CA LYS A 78 -19.00 -1.79 10.51
C LYS A 78 -20.20 -2.72 10.76
N GLU A 79 -20.16 -3.51 11.83
CA GLU A 79 -21.25 -4.38 12.24
C GLU A 79 -22.31 -3.61 13.07
N PRO A 80 -23.53 -4.17 13.24
CA PRO A 80 -24.52 -3.62 14.16
C PRO A 80 -23.94 -3.42 15.56
N ASP A 81 -24.28 -2.28 16.19
CA ASP A 81 -23.77 -1.89 17.51
C ASP A 81 -22.23 -1.74 17.59
N GLY A 82 -21.51 -1.71 16.45
CA GLY A 82 -20.05 -1.58 16.39
C GLY A 82 -19.47 -0.30 17.01
N HIS A 83 -20.30 0.73 17.21
CA HIS A 83 -19.92 1.95 17.95
C HIS A 83 -19.53 1.69 19.41
N LEU A 84 -19.95 0.54 19.98
CA LEU A 84 -19.61 0.09 21.33
C LEU A 84 -18.19 -0.50 21.45
N ILE A 85 -17.51 -0.72 20.31
CA ILE A 85 -16.20 -1.36 20.25
C ILE A 85 -15.10 -0.30 20.16
N THR A 86 -14.14 -0.37 21.10
CA THR A 86 -12.96 0.51 21.14
C THR A 86 -11.69 -0.33 21.10
N GLY A 87 -10.74 0.04 20.24
CA GLY A 87 -9.46 -0.64 20.11
C GLY A 87 -8.33 0.09 20.84
N PHE A 88 -7.46 -0.66 21.53
CA PHE A 88 -6.19 -0.18 22.08
C PHE A 88 -5.02 -1.04 21.59
N PHE A 89 -4.16 -0.47 20.76
CA PHE A 89 -2.95 -1.14 20.29
C PHE A 89 -1.74 -0.48 20.94
N ILE A 90 -1.12 -1.17 21.89
CA ILE A 90 0.02 -0.67 22.67
C ILE A 90 1.28 -1.35 22.15
N ASN A 91 2.09 -0.62 21.40
CA ASN A 91 3.34 -1.09 20.82
C ASN A 91 4.54 -0.36 21.44
N ASP A 92 4.60 -0.38 22.76
CA ASP A 92 5.68 0.18 23.54
C ASP A 92 5.84 -0.61 24.84
N LYS A 93 7.06 -1.12 25.09
CA LYS A 93 7.37 -1.90 26.30
C LYS A 93 7.46 -1.03 27.55
N SER A 94 7.64 0.28 27.38
CA SER A 94 7.68 1.24 28.49
C SER A 94 6.28 1.66 28.96
N ALA A 95 5.23 1.31 28.21
CA ALA A 95 3.86 1.61 28.60
C ALA A 95 3.47 0.81 29.86
N PRO A 96 2.67 1.41 30.78
CA PRO A 96 2.15 0.69 31.93
C PRO A 96 1.24 -0.47 31.49
N ALA A 97 1.08 -1.48 32.34
CA ALA A 97 0.15 -2.58 32.06
C ALA A 97 -1.26 -2.06 31.77
N PHE A 98 -1.96 -2.68 30.82
CA PHE A 98 -3.26 -2.17 30.37
C PHE A 98 -4.27 -2.20 31.52
N ASN A 99 -4.80 -1.03 31.86
CA ASN A 99 -5.87 -0.87 32.85
C ASN A 99 -6.66 0.39 32.52
N ILE A 100 -7.94 0.24 32.18
CA ILE A 100 -8.80 1.35 31.78
C ILE A 100 -9.02 2.39 32.89
N ASN A 101 -8.83 1.99 34.15
CA ASN A 101 -8.98 2.87 35.31
C ASN A 101 -7.72 3.71 35.59
N GLU A 102 -6.58 3.34 35.02
CA GLU A 102 -5.35 4.13 35.16
C GLU A 102 -5.45 5.43 34.36
N PRO A 103 -5.01 6.58 34.90
CA PRO A 103 -5.11 7.88 34.22
C PRO A 103 -4.52 7.86 32.80
N PHE A 104 -3.45 7.09 32.58
CA PHE A 104 -2.79 6.95 31.28
C PHE A 104 -3.73 6.42 30.18
N TYR A 105 -4.58 5.43 30.49
CA TYR A 105 -5.55 4.86 29.54
C TYR A 105 -6.91 5.53 29.64
N ALA A 106 -7.35 5.93 30.84
CA ALA A 106 -8.63 6.57 31.09
C ALA A 106 -8.77 7.90 30.33
N THR A 107 -7.72 8.71 30.33
CA THR A 107 -7.70 10.00 29.60
C THR A 107 -7.81 9.79 28.10
N GLN A 108 -7.09 8.81 27.55
CA GLN A 108 -7.18 8.46 26.14
C GLN A 108 -8.57 7.88 25.78
N TYR A 109 -9.13 7.02 26.63
CA TYR A 109 -10.45 6.43 26.42
C TYR A 109 -11.56 7.48 26.46
N ALA A 110 -11.44 8.48 27.34
CA ALA A 110 -12.38 9.59 27.42
C ALA A 110 -12.49 10.37 26.10
N LEU A 111 -11.48 10.27 25.21
CA LEU A 111 -11.52 10.89 23.88
C LEU A 111 -12.57 10.26 22.94
N GLY A 112 -13.12 9.09 23.31
CA GLY A 112 -14.17 8.40 22.53
C GLY A 112 -13.69 7.87 21.18
N LEU A 113 -12.38 7.79 20.97
CA LEU A 113 -11.79 7.35 19.71
C LEU A 113 -11.99 5.85 19.49
N ALA A 114 -12.29 5.49 18.24
CA ALA A 114 -12.49 4.12 17.81
C ALA A 114 -11.24 3.23 17.97
N VAL A 115 -10.08 3.77 17.62
CA VAL A 115 -8.79 3.08 17.58
C VAL A 115 -7.75 4.00 18.22
N ASN A 116 -7.07 3.48 19.23
CA ASN A 116 -6.05 4.17 20.01
C ASN A 116 -4.75 3.40 19.87
N VAL A 117 -3.74 4.01 19.26
CA VAL A 117 -2.41 3.42 19.10
C VAL A 117 -1.45 4.14 20.02
N TYR A 118 -0.71 3.41 20.85
CA TYR A 118 0.42 3.96 21.59
C TYR A 118 1.72 3.39 21.06
N GLN A 119 2.60 4.24 20.56
CA GLN A 119 3.88 3.83 19.99
C GLN A 119 4.90 4.97 20.14
N ASN A 120 6.15 4.62 20.47
CA ASN A 120 7.25 5.58 20.65
C ASN A 120 6.90 6.72 21.63
N GLY A 121 6.29 6.38 22.77
CA GLY A 121 5.92 7.36 23.79
C GLY A 121 4.75 8.28 23.45
N LYS A 122 4.02 8.06 22.34
CA LYS A 122 2.92 8.94 21.90
C LYS A 122 1.65 8.16 21.56
N TRP A 123 0.50 8.77 21.84
CA TRP A 123 -0.80 8.33 21.36
C TRP A 123 -1.04 8.79 19.92
N GLY A 124 -1.73 7.98 19.13
CA GLY A 124 -2.02 8.27 17.73
C GLY A 124 -2.94 7.24 17.07
N SER A 125 -2.94 7.23 15.75
CA SER A 125 -3.71 6.30 14.91
C SER A 125 -3.00 6.06 13.58
N TYR A 126 -3.24 4.92 12.94
CA TYR A 126 -2.80 4.71 11.55
C TYR A 126 -3.78 5.38 10.59
N ARG A 127 -3.23 6.16 9.65
CA ARG A 127 -4.00 6.91 8.66
C ARG A 127 -3.46 6.62 7.26
N HIS A 128 -4.37 6.54 6.31
CA HIS A 128 -4.02 6.46 4.91
C HIS A 128 -3.68 7.86 4.41
N LEU A 129 -2.45 8.03 3.95
CA LEU A 129 -2.01 9.24 3.27
C LEU A 129 -1.96 8.97 1.76
N LEU A 130 -2.29 9.97 0.96
CA LEU A 130 -2.24 9.85 -0.50
C LEU A 130 -0.77 9.75 -0.94
N LEU A 131 -0.45 8.70 -1.71
CA LEU A 131 0.86 8.60 -2.36
C LEU A 131 0.90 9.57 -3.55
N THR A 132 1.83 10.51 -3.53
CA THR A 132 2.10 11.39 -4.67
C THR A 132 2.90 10.62 -5.72
N LEU A 133 2.25 10.26 -6.82
CA LEU A 133 2.92 9.74 -8.01
C LEU A 133 3.58 10.91 -8.73
N GLU A 134 4.83 11.20 -8.38
CA GLU A 134 5.63 12.16 -9.13
C GLU A 134 6.28 11.42 -10.31
N ASP A 135 5.95 11.85 -11.54
CA ASP A 135 6.69 11.48 -12.76
C ASP A 135 8.09 12.11 -12.69
N LYS A 136 8.94 11.58 -11.81
CA LYS A 136 10.32 12.04 -11.69
C LYS A 136 11.07 11.64 -12.94
N ILE A 137 11.70 12.63 -13.58
CA ILE A 137 12.71 12.38 -14.59
C ILE A 137 13.84 11.59 -13.92
N ALA A 138 13.88 10.29 -14.19
CA ALA A 138 14.94 9.41 -13.70
C ALA A 138 16.20 9.59 -14.56
N PRO A 139 17.40 9.42 -13.99
CA PRO A 139 18.61 9.33 -14.79
C PRO A 139 18.50 8.18 -15.78
N ARG A 140 19.14 8.32 -16.95
CA ARG A 140 19.19 7.25 -17.95
C ARG A 140 19.73 5.97 -17.30
N LYS A 141 18.94 4.90 -17.40
CA LYS A 141 19.35 3.55 -17.00
C LYS A 141 20.01 2.84 -18.17
N ASP A 142 20.83 1.84 -17.85
CA ASP A 142 21.61 1.11 -18.85
C ASP A 142 20.75 0.32 -19.83
N HIS A 143 19.57 -0.14 -19.39
CA HIS A 143 18.61 -0.85 -20.24
C HIS A 143 17.22 -0.22 -20.14
N VAL A 144 16.79 0.38 -21.24
CA VAL A 144 15.48 0.99 -21.42
C VAL A 144 14.92 0.57 -22.77
N TYR A 145 13.60 0.59 -22.89
CA TYR A 145 12.92 0.38 -24.16
C TYR A 145 11.75 1.33 -24.32
N GLY A 146 11.45 1.72 -25.55
CA GLY A 146 10.34 2.62 -25.87
C GLY A 146 9.04 1.86 -26.03
N ASN A 147 7.97 2.34 -25.39
CA ASN A 147 6.64 1.74 -25.51
C ASN A 147 5.51 2.74 -25.23
N ALA A 148 4.30 2.44 -25.70
CA ALA A 148 3.09 3.21 -25.40
C ALA A 148 2.41 2.62 -24.16
N LEU A 149 2.27 3.40 -23.09
CA LEU A 149 1.58 2.96 -21.88
C LEU A 149 0.07 2.75 -22.13
N GLN A 150 -0.50 3.55 -23.02
CA GLN A 150 -1.88 3.46 -23.46
C GLN A 150 -1.95 3.33 -24.98
N ARG A 151 -2.38 2.17 -25.46
CA ARG A 151 -2.55 1.91 -26.90
C ARG A 151 -3.62 2.82 -27.47
N GLY A 152 -3.37 3.36 -28.67
CA GLY A 152 -4.23 4.36 -29.31
C GLY A 152 -3.89 5.80 -28.93
N ASP A 153 -3.07 6.01 -27.90
CA ASP A 153 -2.61 7.33 -27.48
C ASP A 153 -1.08 7.42 -27.55
N LEU A 154 -0.59 8.08 -28.59
CA LEU A 154 0.85 8.29 -28.78
C LEU A 154 1.45 9.27 -27.76
N SER A 155 0.64 10.08 -27.07
CA SER A 155 1.12 10.93 -25.98
C SER A 155 1.56 10.12 -24.77
N SER A 156 1.16 8.85 -24.70
CA SER A 156 1.56 7.89 -23.67
C SER A 156 2.89 7.18 -23.95
N LEU A 157 3.57 7.50 -25.06
CA LEU A 157 4.90 6.96 -25.36
C LEU A 157 5.90 7.39 -24.29
N ARG A 158 6.57 6.40 -23.69
CA ARG A 158 7.58 6.60 -22.64
C ARG A 158 8.73 5.63 -22.83
N TRP A 159 9.90 6.01 -22.31
CA TRP A 159 10.98 5.08 -22.04
C TRP A 159 10.69 4.33 -20.74
N ILE A 160 10.68 3.01 -20.82
CA ILE A 160 10.43 2.12 -19.69
C ILE A 160 11.74 1.40 -19.37
N GLU A 161 12.07 1.29 -18.09
CA GLU A 161 13.19 0.46 -17.65
C GLU A 161 12.90 -1.01 -17.99
N GLY A 162 13.83 -1.63 -18.71
CA GLY A 162 13.69 -3.03 -19.09
C GLY A 162 14.37 -3.97 -18.09
N PRO A 163 13.99 -5.25 -18.05
CA PRO A 163 14.43 -6.20 -17.03
C PRO A 163 15.87 -6.72 -17.22
N PHE A 164 16.53 -6.44 -18.35
CA PHE A 164 17.84 -7.00 -18.63
C PHE A 164 18.95 -6.39 -17.77
N ASN A 165 19.80 -7.28 -17.25
CA ASN A 165 21.05 -6.89 -16.63
C ASN A 165 22.06 -6.48 -17.73
N PRO A 166 22.62 -5.26 -17.68
CA PRO A 166 23.59 -4.78 -18.67
C PRO A 166 24.83 -5.67 -18.81
N LYS A 167 25.17 -6.44 -17.78
CA LYS A 167 26.30 -7.39 -17.81
C LYS A 167 26.04 -8.64 -18.65
N ILE A 168 24.77 -8.92 -18.94
CA ILE A 168 24.33 -10.09 -19.71
C ILE A 168 23.99 -9.69 -21.15
N CYS A 169 23.60 -8.43 -21.38
CA CYS A 169 23.28 -7.93 -22.71
C CYS A 169 24.56 -7.53 -23.47
N ASP A 170 24.87 -8.31 -24.50
CA ASP A 170 26.08 -8.09 -25.31
C ASP A 170 25.88 -7.08 -26.44
N ILE A 171 24.73 -6.40 -26.50
CA ILE A 171 24.34 -5.56 -27.63
C ILE A 171 23.96 -4.18 -27.12
N LYS A 172 24.71 -3.17 -27.57
CA LYS A 172 24.37 -1.77 -27.38
C LYS A 172 23.72 -1.24 -28.65
N ILE A 173 22.42 -0.99 -28.59
CA ILE A 173 21.67 -0.39 -29.69
C ILE A 173 22.14 1.05 -29.91
N ALA A 174 22.40 1.40 -31.17
CA ALA A 174 22.73 2.76 -31.60
C ALA A 174 21.57 3.39 -32.38
N TYR A 175 20.86 2.58 -33.18
CA TYR A 175 19.67 3.00 -33.92
C TYR A 175 18.62 1.88 -33.92
N SER A 176 17.37 2.28 -33.82
CA SER A 176 16.20 1.43 -34.01
C SER A 176 15.33 2.01 -35.10
N SER A 177 14.83 1.18 -36.01
CA SER A 177 13.87 1.60 -37.03
C SER A 177 12.44 1.46 -36.50
N LEU A 178 11.55 2.31 -37.01
CA LEU A 178 10.11 2.14 -36.83
C LEU A 178 9.51 1.58 -38.11
N ASN A 179 8.77 0.50 -37.96
CA ASN A 179 8.06 -0.16 -39.06
C ASN A 179 6.56 0.12 -38.99
N PHE A 180 5.85 -0.15 -40.08
CA PHE A 180 4.39 0.03 -40.13
C PHE A 180 3.66 -0.75 -39.03
N ARG A 181 4.18 -1.94 -38.68
CA ARG A 181 3.68 -2.75 -37.55
C ARG A 181 3.75 -1.98 -36.23
N ASP A 182 4.86 -1.29 -35.95
CA ASP A 182 5.03 -0.53 -34.71
C ASP A 182 3.99 0.59 -34.60
N ILE A 183 3.73 1.28 -35.71
CA ILE A 183 2.71 2.34 -35.78
C ILE A 183 1.31 1.75 -35.55
N MET A 184 0.97 0.64 -36.23
CA MET A 184 -0.34 0.02 -36.08
C MET A 184 -0.58 -0.54 -34.66
N LEU A 185 0.46 -1.08 -34.02
CA LEU A 185 0.38 -1.54 -32.63
C LEU A 185 0.25 -0.37 -31.64
N ALA A 186 1.07 0.68 -31.78
CA ALA A 186 1.04 1.85 -30.90
C ALA A 186 -0.29 2.63 -31.01
N THR A 187 -0.85 2.73 -32.22
CA THR A 187 -2.15 3.37 -32.48
C THR A 187 -3.35 2.48 -32.18
N GLY A 188 -3.14 1.24 -31.73
CA GLY A 188 -4.22 0.30 -31.40
C GLY A 188 -5.02 -0.22 -32.60
N ARG A 189 -4.54 0.00 -33.83
CA ARG A 189 -5.15 -0.49 -35.08
C ARG A 189 -4.83 -1.97 -35.35
N LEU A 190 -3.88 -2.55 -34.60
CA LEU A 190 -3.50 -3.95 -34.70
C LEU A 190 -3.49 -4.60 -33.31
N ALA A 191 -4.08 -5.79 -33.21
CA ALA A 191 -4.16 -6.53 -31.97
C ALA A 191 -2.80 -7.11 -31.56
N VAL A 192 -2.42 -6.90 -30.30
CA VAL A 192 -1.15 -7.42 -29.74
C VAL A 192 -1.14 -8.94 -29.57
N GLU A 193 -2.32 -9.55 -29.48
CA GLU A 193 -2.49 -11.00 -29.28
C GLU A 193 -1.93 -11.80 -30.46
N LEU A 194 -1.80 -11.17 -31.63
CA LEU A 194 -1.16 -11.74 -32.81
C LEU A 194 0.37 -11.89 -32.66
N PHE A 195 0.97 -11.32 -31.60
CA PHE A 195 2.42 -11.16 -31.48
C PHE A 195 3.01 -11.56 -30.12
N GLY A 196 2.33 -12.42 -29.38
CA GLY A 196 2.86 -13.00 -28.16
C GLY A 196 1.89 -13.95 -27.46
N ASP A 197 2.44 -15.06 -26.97
CA ASP A 197 1.67 -16.14 -26.35
C ASP A 197 1.34 -15.85 -24.87
N SER A 198 2.06 -14.91 -24.25
CA SER A 198 1.85 -14.52 -22.85
C SER A 198 1.54 -13.02 -22.66
N ARG A 199 0.97 -12.67 -21.50
CA ARG A 199 0.72 -11.27 -21.13
C ARG A 199 2.01 -10.45 -21.00
N LEU A 200 3.10 -11.07 -20.56
CA LEU A 200 4.42 -10.43 -20.50
C LEU A 200 4.93 -10.10 -21.90
N ASP A 201 4.70 -11.01 -22.84
CA ASP A 201 5.12 -10.85 -24.22
C ASP A 201 4.40 -9.72 -24.95
N GLN A 202 3.13 -9.49 -24.58
CA GLN A 202 2.27 -8.46 -25.16
C GLN A 202 2.51 -7.05 -24.59
N ASN A 203 3.30 -6.93 -23.52
CA ASN A 203 3.65 -5.64 -22.92
C ASN A 203 4.77 -4.93 -23.69
N CYS A 204 5.70 -5.64 -24.31
CA CYS A 204 6.81 -5.05 -25.08
C CYS A 204 6.79 -5.62 -26.50
N VAL A 205 6.05 -4.97 -27.40
CA VAL A 205 5.76 -5.48 -28.75
C VAL A 205 6.37 -4.63 -29.88
N LEU A 206 6.89 -3.45 -29.55
CA LEU A 206 7.44 -2.51 -30.52
C LEU A 206 8.91 -2.81 -30.81
N GLY A 207 9.32 -2.54 -32.05
CA GLY A 207 10.70 -2.60 -32.51
C GLY A 207 11.05 -3.97 -33.06
N LEU A 208 11.33 -3.99 -34.36
CA LEU A 208 11.67 -5.19 -35.12
C LEU A 208 13.13 -5.24 -35.55
N GLU A 209 13.80 -4.09 -35.62
CA GLU A 209 15.13 -4.00 -36.22
C GLU A 209 15.97 -2.98 -35.45
N TYR A 210 17.26 -3.27 -35.38
CA TYR A 210 18.23 -2.36 -34.78
C TYR A 210 19.58 -2.49 -35.46
N SER A 211 20.40 -1.45 -35.27
CA SER A 211 21.84 -1.50 -35.51
C SER A 211 22.58 -0.99 -34.28
N GLY A 212 23.76 -1.55 -34.04
CA GLY A 212 24.47 -1.33 -32.78
C GLY A 212 25.86 -1.93 -32.76
N ILE A 213 26.37 -2.10 -31.54
CA ILE A 213 27.71 -2.63 -31.28
C ILE A 213 27.57 -3.87 -30.39
N HIS A 214 28.20 -4.96 -30.79
CA HIS A 214 28.39 -6.11 -29.93
C HIS A 214 29.47 -5.78 -28.89
N THR A 215 29.09 -5.54 -27.63
CA THR A 215 29.95 -4.97 -26.58
C THR A 215 31.16 -5.84 -26.25
N LYS A 216 31.04 -7.17 -26.32
CA LYS A 216 32.19 -8.09 -26.11
C LYS A 216 33.21 -8.12 -27.26
N THR A 217 32.76 -8.00 -28.51
CA THR A 217 33.64 -8.17 -29.69
C THR A 217 34.02 -6.84 -30.35
N GLY A 218 33.32 -5.75 -30.00
CA GLY A 218 33.47 -4.42 -30.62
C GLY A 218 32.92 -4.31 -32.03
N ARG A 219 32.32 -5.38 -32.59
CA ARG A 219 31.83 -5.39 -33.97
C ARG A 219 30.55 -4.56 -34.10
N ARG A 220 30.46 -3.80 -35.18
CA ARG A 220 29.21 -3.18 -35.62
C ARG A 220 28.29 -4.27 -36.18
N ILE A 221 27.05 -4.28 -35.73
CA ILE A 221 26.05 -5.28 -36.10
C ILE A 221 24.74 -4.61 -36.50
N MET A 222 23.97 -5.30 -37.33
CA MET A 222 22.56 -5.03 -37.59
C MET A 222 21.80 -6.34 -37.52
N SER A 223 20.59 -6.32 -36.96
CA SER A 223 19.79 -7.53 -36.80
C SER A 223 18.30 -7.21 -36.73
N MET A 224 17.50 -8.26 -36.86
CA MET A 224 16.08 -8.25 -36.58
C MET A 224 15.78 -8.98 -35.27
N VAL A 225 14.74 -8.54 -34.57
CA VAL A 225 14.19 -9.16 -33.35
C VAL A 225 12.68 -9.26 -33.49
N ALA A 226 12.09 -10.23 -32.79
CA ALA A 226 10.62 -10.39 -32.83
C ALA A 226 9.87 -9.19 -32.22
N LYS A 227 10.49 -8.53 -31.22
CA LYS A 227 9.99 -7.39 -30.45
C LYS A 227 11.09 -6.79 -29.57
N GLY A 228 10.84 -5.63 -28.97
CA GLY A 228 11.72 -4.97 -28.01
C GLY A 228 12.93 -4.30 -28.66
N GLY A 229 12.87 -4.06 -29.97
CA GLY A 229 13.96 -3.42 -30.72
C GLY A 229 14.05 -1.91 -30.53
N VAL A 230 13.07 -1.25 -29.90
CA VAL A 230 13.11 0.20 -29.61
C VAL A 230 13.91 0.43 -28.32
N GLY A 231 15.21 0.70 -28.42
CA GLY A 231 16.16 0.78 -27.29
C GLY A 231 17.20 1.88 -27.42
#